data_AF-A0A837IEK8-F1
#
_entry.id   AF-A0A837IEK8-F1
#
_cell.length_a   1.000
_cell.length_b   1.000
_cell.length_c   1.000
_cell.angle_alpha   90.00
_cell.angle_beta   90.00
_cell.angle_gamma   90.00
#
_symmetry.space_group_name_H-M   'P 1'
#
loop_
_entity.id
_entity.type
_entity.pdbx_description
1 polymer ?
#
loop_
_entity_poly.entity_id
_entity_poly.type
_entity_poly.pdbx_seq_one_letter_code
_entity_poly.pdbx_strand_id
1 'polypeptide(L)'
;MVSFPKNALSLAKFDTTYQIYYQIGDSGKTHVKFVINQKNNLSVVYATDFGLSVNETKIENVKVLDEGTPITPDVIKSLNQTSISFPFSSKVVGKNKKHTFTIEYDTTDITTKSGNTWQIDIPRLEPDENVSEQTVILTVPSGFASPAYIDPKPDIINGNVYYFSGQKISNKSISAIFGKTQYYQGTLNYHLVNSENDRIRTEISLPPDTSYQTVYYQNINPKPEEVVRDNDGNFLAKYTLSPGEKKDIVVSLIVKIDFTPKPTSHQPSDNLTAKNSIWNFDNGIFNSQELKNLKTPKSIYDFVTDKMKYDYEKINREKSVRFPAAESLINFQSAICTDFANVFVAIARKSGIPARELEGFAISENPDLKPRSLTQDVLHAWPEYFDKAKSTWIQIDPTWANTTRGIDYFNKLDFNHIVFVIHGENPDYPIPAGGYKNGQNSKDIIFEPITSINFPPPAFTATFEKQEEEDVLIKINNTSGVSYYGEVVSDENNLLEKSISWVNIPPFSQQTIRIRLKKQPFIAKIESQVIIYVNGNRLESEISIGSSSSKTLIYSGLGGFLALATVSARYIYIRRQKQKTSLYR
;
A
#
# COMPACT_ATOMS: atom_id res chain seq x y z
N MET A 1 19.43 -32.58 51.09
CA MET A 1 18.15 -32.19 50.45
C MET A 1 17.96 -30.71 50.74
N VAL A 2 18.40 -29.85 49.81
CA VAL A 2 18.35 -28.38 49.98
C VAL A 2 16.96 -27.93 49.54
N SER A 3 16.13 -27.52 50.51
CA SER A 3 14.80 -26.94 50.24
C SER A 3 15.00 -25.49 49.82
N PHE A 4 14.73 -25.17 48.56
CA PHE A 4 14.58 -23.77 48.15
C PHE A 4 13.35 -23.16 48.84
N PRO A 5 13.46 -21.95 49.42
CA PRO A 5 12.28 -21.26 49.94
C PRO A 5 11.32 -20.96 48.79
N LYS A 6 10.04 -21.29 48.98
CA LYS A 6 8.97 -20.79 48.12
C LYS A 6 9.01 -19.26 48.16
N ASN A 7 9.06 -18.62 46.99
CA ASN A 7 8.85 -17.18 46.87
C ASN A 7 7.55 -16.81 47.61
N ALA A 8 7.68 -16.16 48.76
CA ALA A 8 6.55 -15.58 49.46
C ALA A 8 6.13 -14.33 48.69
N LEU A 9 5.13 -14.47 47.82
CA LEU A 9 4.45 -13.31 47.24
C LEU A 9 3.77 -12.56 48.39
N SER A 10 4.21 -11.33 48.63
CA SER A 10 3.54 -10.38 49.52
C SER A 10 2.07 -10.26 49.10
N LEU A 11 1.15 -10.42 50.04
CA LEU A 11 -0.28 -10.19 49.77
C LEU A 11 -0.48 -8.70 49.44
N ALA A 12 -1.02 -8.38 48.26
CA ALA A 12 -1.35 -7.01 47.89
C ALA A 12 -2.32 -6.41 48.94
N LYS A 13 -2.11 -5.14 49.30
CA LYS A 13 -2.91 -4.47 50.36
C LYS A 13 -4.38 -4.35 49.94
N PHE A 14 -4.62 -4.17 48.65
CA PHE A 14 -5.93 -4.05 48.05
C PHE A 14 -6.00 -4.92 46.79
N ASP A 15 -7.17 -5.51 46.52
CA ASP A 15 -7.52 -6.10 45.23
C ASP A 15 -8.50 -5.17 44.52
N THR A 16 -8.12 -4.64 43.37
CA THR A 16 -8.94 -3.73 42.56
C THR A 16 -9.48 -4.47 41.33
N THR A 17 -10.76 -4.28 41.02
CA THR A 17 -11.38 -4.78 39.78
C THR A 17 -11.90 -3.60 38.96
N TYR A 18 -11.64 -3.61 37.66
CA TYR A 18 -12.12 -2.60 36.72
C TYR A 18 -13.17 -3.16 35.77
N GLN A 19 -14.29 -2.45 35.65
CA GLN A 19 -15.21 -2.57 34.51
C GLN A 19 -15.23 -1.23 33.78
N ILE A 20 -14.81 -1.22 32.52
CA ILE A 20 -14.57 0.00 31.76
C ILE A 20 -15.48 0.00 30.54
N TYR A 21 -16.36 0.99 30.47
CA TYR A 21 -17.30 1.17 29.38
C TYR A 21 -16.77 2.25 28.44
N TYR A 22 -16.61 1.91 27.17
CA TYR A 22 -16.34 2.86 26.09
C TYR A 22 -17.59 2.92 25.20
N GLN A 23 -18.36 4.00 25.35
CA GLN A 23 -19.61 4.21 24.61
C GLN A 23 -19.38 5.27 23.54
N ILE A 24 -19.31 4.84 22.28
CA ILE A 24 -19.04 5.72 21.14
C ILE A 24 -20.36 6.28 20.62
N GLY A 25 -20.46 7.60 20.49
CA GLY A 25 -21.57 8.27 19.83
C GLY A 25 -21.38 8.40 18.31
N ASP A 26 -22.44 8.76 17.59
CA ASP A 26 -22.42 8.92 16.12
C ASP A 26 -21.41 9.97 15.61
N SER A 27 -21.02 10.92 16.47
CA SER A 27 -20.00 11.93 16.20
C SER A 27 -18.56 11.45 16.42
N GLY A 28 -18.35 10.25 16.99
CA GLY A 28 -17.05 9.76 17.43
C GLY A 28 -16.66 10.19 18.86
N LYS A 29 -17.39 11.13 19.47
CA LYS A 29 -17.18 11.46 20.88
C LYS A 29 -17.50 10.22 21.72
N THR A 30 -16.54 9.83 22.56
CA THR A 30 -16.60 8.61 23.36
C THR A 30 -16.82 8.97 24.81
N HIS A 31 -17.89 8.42 25.40
CA HIS A 31 -18.13 8.48 26.84
C HIS A 31 -17.44 7.30 27.50
N VAL A 32 -16.51 7.57 28.41
CA VAL A 32 -15.74 6.56 29.13
C VAL A 32 -16.20 6.52 30.58
N LYS A 33 -16.52 5.32 31.07
CA LYS A 33 -16.94 5.09 32.45
C LYS A 33 -16.17 3.94 33.07
N PHE A 34 -15.41 4.24 34.12
CA PHE A 34 -14.78 3.28 34.99
C PHE A 34 -15.72 2.98 36.16
N VAL A 35 -16.03 1.70 36.37
CA VAL A 35 -16.62 1.19 37.60
C VAL A 35 -15.54 0.39 38.32
N ILE A 36 -15.11 0.91 39.48
CA ILE A 36 -13.95 0.42 40.20
C ILE A 36 -14.43 -0.14 41.53
N ASN A 37 -14.09 -1.40 41.80
CA ASN A 37 -14.30 -2.00 43.11
C ASN A 37 -12.95 -2.34 43.73
N GLN A 38 -12.64 -1.71 44.86
CA GLN A 38 -11.44 -1.99 45.63
C GLN A 38 -11.81 -2.80 46.87
N LYS A 39 -11.24 -4.00 47.01
CA LYS A 39 -11.40 -4.87 48.17
C LYS A 39 -10.17 -4.75 49.06
N ASN A 40 -10.39 -4.47 50.33
CA ASN A 40 -9.33 -4.38 51.32
C ASN A 40 -8.92 -5.77 51.82
N ASN A 41 -7.65 -6.16 51.65
CA ASN A 41 -7.14 -7.46 52.11
C ASN A 41 -6.66 -7.47 53.55
N LEU A 42 -6.58 -6.29 54.18
CA LEU A 42 -6.03 -6.06 55.51
C LEU A 42 -7.10 -5.54 56.47
N SER A 43 -6.92 -5.77 57.77
CA SER A 43 -7.90 -5.36 58.80
C SER A 43 -7.67 -3.94 59.35
N VAL A 44 -6.47 -3.38 59.19
CA VAL A 44 -6.00 -2.18 59.91
C VAL A 44 -5.62 -1.00 59.03
N VAL A 45 -5.71 -1.13 57.71
CA VAL A 45 -5.42 -0.03 56.76
C VAL A 45 -6.68 0.31 55.97
N TYR A 46 -6.74 1.53 55.44
CA TYR A 46 -7.74 1.98 54.48
C TYR A 46 -7.08 2.97 53.50
N ALA A 47 -7.61 3.09 52.28
CA ALA A 47 -7.12 4.05 51.30
C ALA A 47 -7.72 5.44 51.58
N THR A 48 -6.92 6.48 51.42
CA THR A 48 -7.32 7.89 51.65
C THR A 48 -7.70 8.62 50.38
N ASP A 49 -7.13 8.19 49.26
CA ASP A 49 -7.22 8.83 47.95
C ASP A 49 -7.03 7.77 46.87
N PHE A 50 -7.41 8.15 45.65
CA PHE A 50 -7.23 7.36 44.46
C PHE A 50 -6.71 8.23 43.31
N GLY A 51 -5.86 7.64 42.48
CA GLY A 51 -5.32 8.26 41.29
C GLY A 51 -5.40 7.32 40.08
N LEU A 52 -5.85 7.84 38.96
CA LEU A 52 -5.89 7.16 37.67
C LEU A 52 -5.14 8.01 36.64
N SER A 53 -4.16 7.40 35.97
CA SER A 53 -3.52 7.99 34.79
C SER A 53 -4.05 7.29 33.55
N VAL A 54 -4.53 8.08 32.59
CA VAL A 54 -5.04 7.60 31.31
C VAL A 54 -4.26 8.27 30.17
N ASN A 55 -4.07 7.56 29.06
CA ASN A 55 -3.27 7.99 27.91
C ASN A 55 -4.08 8.85 26.91
N GLU A 56 -5.04 9.60 27.42
CA GLU A 56 -5.91 10.51 26.68
C GLU A 56 -5.64 11.96 27.14
N THR A 57 -5.60 12.89 26.19
CA THR A 57 -5.26 14.30 26.40
C THR A 57 -6.48 15.21 26.24
N LYS A 58 -7.42 14.82 25.38
CA LYS A 58 -8.65 15.56 25.06
C LYS A 58 -9.83 15.11 25.92
N ILE A 59 -9.64 15.14 27.25
CA ILE A 59 -10.66 14.76 28.23
C ILE A 59 -11.51 15.96 28.63
N GLU A 60 -12.83 15.78 28.68
CA GLU A 60 -13.84 16.74 29.11
C GLU A 60 -14.83 16.11 30.09
N ASN A 61 -15.61 16.94 30.80
CA ASN A 61 -16.75 16.50 31.60
C ASN A 61 -16.42 15.42 32.67
N VAL A 62 -15.25 15.52 33.30
CA VAL A 62 -14.82 14.56 34.33
C VAL A 62 -15.78 14.59 35.53
N LYS A 63 -16.29 13.42 35.92
CA LYS A 63 -17.16 13.22 37.08
C LYS A 63 -16.66 12.04 37.90
N VAL A 64 -16.65 12.20 39.22
CA VAL A 64 -16.31 11.12 40.15
C VAL A 64 -17.46 10.93 41.14
N LEU A 65 -17.86 9.68 41.35
CA LEU A 65 -18.79 9.30 42.41
C LEU A 65 -18.12 8.29 43.33
N ASP A 66 -18.10 8.57 44.62
CA ASP A 66 -17.65 7.66 45.68
C ASP A 66 -18.87 7.13 46.44
N GLU A 67 -19.16 5.83 46.32
CA GLU A 67 -20.37 5.20 46.89
C GLU A 67 -21.66 5.98 46.51
N GLY A 68 -21.69 6.54 45.30
CA GLY A 68 -22.79 7.35 44.78
C GLY A 68 -22.75 8.84 45.15
N THR A 69 -21.80 9.28 45.97
CA THR A 69 -21.63 10.69 46.36
C THR A 69 -20.67 11.41 45.41
N PRO A 70 -21.05 12.55 44.80
CA PRO A 70 -20.15 13.32 43.93
C PRO A 70 -18.92 13.86 44.66
N ILE A 71 -17.75 13.70 44.04
CA ILE A 71 -16.48 14.27 44.49
C ILE A 71 -15.90 15.13 43.37
N THR A 72 -15.29 16.26 43.73
CA THR A 72 -14.51 17.09 42.81
C THR A 72 -13.10 16.51 42.67
N PRO A 73 -12.69 16.03 41.49
CA PRO A 73 -11.34 15.52 41.28
C PRO A 73 -10.35 16.63 40.90
N ASP A 74 -9.09 16.40 41.21
CA ASP A 74 -7.95 17.11 40.61
C ASP A 74 -7.60 16.45 39.27
N VAL A 75 -7.60 17.24 38.20
CA VAL A 75 -7.32 16.77 36.84
C VAL A 75 -6.12 17.51 36.27
N ILE A 76 -5.02 16.78 36.08
CA ILE A 76 -3.76 17.31 35.56
C ILE A 76 -3.53 16.74 34.16
N LYS A 77 -3.59 17.61 33.16
CA LYS A 77 -3.30 17.26 31.76
C LYS A 77 -1.83 17.51 31.47
N SER A 78 -1.18 16.53 30.87
CA SER A 78 0.18 16.64 30.33
C SER A 78 0.16 16.45 28.80
N LEU A 79 1.33 16.52 28.15
CA LEU A 79 1.46 16.30 26.71
C LEU A 79 0.94 14.93 26.25
N ASN A 80 1.04 13.89 27.08
CA ASN A 80 0.79 12.51 26.67
C ASN A 80 -0.24 11.75 27.51
N GLN A 81 -0.67 12.31 28.65
CA GLN A 81 -1.58 11.65 29.59
C GLN A 81 -2.37 12.66 30.40
N THR A 82 -3.52 12.23 30.92
CA THR A 82 -4.28 12.95 31.92
C THR A 82 -4.30 12.14 33.22
N SER A 83 -3.92 12.79 34.32
CA SER A 83 -4.04 12.23 35.67
C SER A 83 -5.29 12.76 36.34
N ILE A 84 -6.12 11.86 36.87
CA ILE A 84 -7.33 12.16 37.63
C ILE A 84 -7.11 11.63 39.05
N SER A 85 -7.13 12.50 40.05
CA SER A 85 -6.95 12.11 41.45
C SER A 85 -8.00 12.75 42.36
N PHE A 86 -8.40 12.05 43.42
CA PHE A 86 -9.38 12.57 44.38
C PHE A 86 -9.25 11.91 45.75
N PRO A 87 -9.56 12.63 46.84
CA PRO A 87 -9.69 12.02 48.16
C PRO A 87 -10.99 11.21 48.27
N PHE A 88 -10.97 10.11 49.00
CA PHE A 88 -12.20 9.38 49.32
C PHE A 88 -13.03 10.14 50.37
N SER A 89 -14.34 10.21 50.14
CA SER A 89 -15.31 10.77 51.10
C SER A 89 -15.68 9.78 52.19
N SER A 90 -15.64 8.48 51.87
CA SER A 90 -15.99 7.38 52.77
C SER A 90 -14.75 6.60 53.22
N LYS A 91 -14.72 6.19 54.51
CA LYS A 91 -13.64 5.36 55.07
C LYS A 91 -14.09 3.90 55.11
N VAL A 92 -13.56 3.10 54.20
CA VAL A 92 -13.87 1.66 54.14
C VAL A 92 -12.78 0.86 54.88
N VAL A 93 -13.04 0.56 56.16
CA VAL A 93 -12.10 -0.15 57.04
C VAL A 93 -12.53 -1.60 57.24
N GLY A 94 -11.57 -2.52 57.15
CA GLY A 94 -11.73 -3.92 57.55
C GLY A 94 -11.52 -4.92 56.41
N LYS A 95 -11.03 -6.11 56.78
CA LYS A 95 -10.70 -7.18 55.83
C LYS A 95 -11.95 -7.60 55.04
N ASN A 96 -11.78 -7.77 53.74
CA ASN A 96 -12.81 -8.12 52.75
C ASN A 96 -13.92 -7.07 52.55
N LYS A 97 -13.79 -5.86 53.11
CA LYS A 97 -14.70 -4.77 52.77
C LYS A 97 -14.42 -4.27 51.35
N LYS A 98 -15.48 -3.95 50.62
CA LYS A 98 -15.44 -3.44 49.26
C LYS A 98 -15.78 -1.96 49.27
N HIS A 99 -15.07 -1.22 48.45
CA HIS A 99 -15.26 0.20 48.20
C HIS A 99 -15.50 0.38 46.70
N THR A 100 -16.64 0.96 46.35
CA THR A 100 -17.10 1.13 44.97
C THR A 100 -17.12 2.60 44.62
N PHE A 101 -16.47 2.96 43.52
CA PHE A 101 -16.47 4.32 43.00
C PHE A 101 -16.41 4.32 41.48
N THR A 102 -16.84 5.43 40.88
CA THR A 102 -16.90 5.58 39.43
C THR A 102 -16.17 6.83 38.98
N ILE A 103 -15.46 6.72 37.86
CA ILE A 103 -14.83 7.85 37.15
C ILE A 103 -15.44 7.87 35.75
N GLU A 104 -16.03 8.99 35.36
CA GLU A 104 -16.66 9.18 34.07
C GLU A 104 -16.07 10.42 33.38
N TYR A 105 -15.88 10.35 32.07
CA TYR A 105 -15.44 11.49 31.26
C TYR A 105 -15.79 11.29 29.80
N ASP A 106 -15.73 12.37 29.01
CA ASP A 106 -15.83 12.28 27.56
C ASP A 106 -14.48 12.57 26.90
N THR A 107 -14.20 11.92 25.77
CA THR A 107 -12.98 12.12 24.99
C THR A 107 -13.21 11.96 23.49
N THR A 108 -12.37 12.59 22.69
CA THR A 108 -12.29 12.42 21.23
C THR A 108 -11.02 11.67 20.79
N ASP A 109 -10.17 11.23 21.73
CA ASP A 109 -8.90 10.57 21.41
C ASP A 109 -9.06 9.07 21.06
N ILE A 110 -10.19 8.46 21.39
CA ILE A 110 -10.42 7.01 21.21
C ILE A 110 -10.85 6.64 19.79
N THR A 111 -11.56 7.55 19.10
CA THR A 111 -12.26 7.22 17.85
C THR A 111 -11.95 8.24 16.77
N THR A 112 -11.51 7.74 15.62
CA THR A 112 -11.22 8.52 14.41
C THR A 112 -12.17 8.11 13.28
N LYS A 113 -12.80 9.10 12.61
CA LYS A 113 -13.66 8.89 11.44
C LYS A 113 -12.93 9.28 10.16
N SER A 114 -12.81 8.35 9.22
CA SER A 114 -12.30 8.65 7.87
C SER A 114 -13.26 8.12 6.83
N GLY A 115 -14.01 9.01 6.18
CA GLY A 115 -15.03 8.67 5.17
C GLY A 115 -16.03 7.62 5.64
N ASN A 116 -15.94 6.42 5.07
CA ASN A 116 -16.82 5.28 5.35
C ASN A 116 -16.31 4.39 6.50
N THR A 117 -15.20 4.75 7.13
CA THR A 117 -14.50 3.92 8.09
C THR A 117 -14.36 4.60 9.45
N TRP A 118 -14.39 3.78 10.50
CA TRP A 118 -14.15 4.21 11.87
C TRP A 118 -13.02 3.39 12.47
N GLN A 119 -12.00 4.08 12.96
CA GLN A 119 -10.89 3.48 13.69
C GLN A 119 -11.08 3.78 15.18
N ILE A 120 -10.96 2.74 16.00
CA ILE A 120 -11.10 2.81 17.45
C ILE A 120 -9.82 2.25 18.06
N ASP A 121 -9.11 3.06 18.83
CA ASP A 121 -7.90 2.68 19.53
C ASP A 121 -8.06 2.99 21.02
N ILE A 122 -8.25 1.92 21.81
CA ILE A 122 -8.36 1.99 23.26
C ILE A 122 -6.98 1.65 23.82
N PRO A 123 -6.30 2.61 24.48
CA PRO A 123 -4.98 2.37 25.04
C PRO A 123 -5.03 1.31 26.14
N ARG A 124 -3.92 0.60 26.33
CA ARG A 124 -3.77 -0.25 27.52
C ARG A 124 -3.77 0.63 28.77
N LEU A 125 -4.31 0.12 29.87
CA LEU A 125 -4.05 0.70 31.19
C LEU A 125 -2.66 0.28 31.66
N GLU A 126 -1.98 1.16 32.40
CA GLU A 126 -0.70 0.83 32.99
C GLU A 126 -0.87 -0.30 34.03
N PRO A 127 0.01 -1.32 34.03
CA PRO A 127 -0.09 -2.43 34.99
C PRO A 127 0.06 -1.91 36.43
N ASP A 128 -0.87 -2.28 37.29
CA ASP A 128 -0.81 -2.04 38.73
C ASP A 128 -0.91 -3.39 39.46
N GLU A 129 0.01 -3.62 40.41
CA GLU A 129 0.12 -4.86 41.19
C GLU A 129 -1.15 -5.17 42.00
N ASN A 130 -1.98 -4.16 42.25
CA ASN A 130 -3.25 -4.30 42.96
C ASN A 130 -4.41 -4.70 42.03
N VAL A 131 -4.22 -4.77 40.71
CA VAL A 131 -5.30 -5.08 39.77
C VAL A 131 -5.50 -6.58 39.63
N SER A 132 -6.65 -7.05 40.11
CA SER A 132 -7.02 -8.47 40.11
C SER A 132 -7.83 -8.90 38.88
N GLU A 133 -8.65 -7.98 38.34
CA GLU A 133 -9.51 -8.25 37.18
C GLU A 133 -9.79 -6.97 36.40
N GLN A 134 -9.83 -7.10 35.07
CA GLN A 134 -10.19 -6.03 34.16
C GLN A 134 -11.16 -6.55 33.11
N THR A 135 -12.20 -5.77 32.84
CA THR A 135 -13.15 -5.99 31.73
C THR A 135 -13.34 -4.68 30.98
N VAL A 136 -13.25 -4.74 29.65
CA VAL A 136 -13.55 -3.63 28.75
C VAL A 136 -14.81 -3.95 27.95
N ILE A 137 -15.71 -2.99 27.87
CA ILE A 137 -16.99 -3.09 27.15
C ILE A 137 -17.04 -1.95 26.14
N LEU A 138 -16.85 -2.28 24.87
CA LEU A 138 -16.93 -1.32 23.77
C LEU A 138 -18.34 -1.38 23.16
N THR A 139 -19.04 -0.25 23.15
CA THR A 139 -20.33 -0.08 22.49
C THR A 139 -20.17 0.91 21.34
N VAL A 140 -20.52 0.46 20.12
CA VAL A 140 -20.52 1.31 18.92
C VAL A 140 -21.95 1.64 18.48
N PRO A 141 -22.20 2.72 17.73
CA PRO A 141 -23.51 2.97 17.16
C PRO A 141 -23.97 1.86 16.20
N SER A 142 -25.28 1.60 16.15
CA SER A 142 -25.85 0.54 15.28
C SER A 142 -25.66 0.80 13.78
N GLY A 143 -25.42 2.05 13.38
CA GLY A 143 -25.13 2.44 11.99
C GLY A 143 -23.69 2.16 11.54
N PHE A 144 -22.80 1.70 12.43
CA PHE A 144 -21.43 1.38 12.04
C PHE A 144 -21.40 0.18 11.07
N ALA A 145 -20.57 0.27 10.04
CA ALA A 145 -20.32 -0.85 9.13
C ALA A 145 -19.71 -2.03 9.89
N SER A 146 -19.87 -3.25 9.37
CA SER A 146 -19.25 -4.44 9.99
C SER A 146 -17.75 -4.25 10.23
N PRO A 147 -17.19 -4.75 11.35
CA PRO A 147 -15.78 -4.66 11.62
C PRO A 147 -14.96 -5.37 10.55
N ALA A 148 -13.94 -4.70 10.03
CA ALA A 148 -12.89 -5.32 9.22
C ALA A 148 -11.80 -5.93 10.10
N TYR A 149 -11.60 -5.39 11.30
CA TYR A 149 -10.58 -5.81 12.24
C TYR A 149 -10.99 -5.51 13.68
N ILE A 150 -10.69 -6.44 14.59
CA ILE A 150 -10.72 -6.21 16.04
C ILE A 150 -9.62 -7.09 16.66
N ASP A 151 -8.66 -6.48 17.36
CA ASP A 151 -7.68 -7.17 18.19
C ASP A 151 -7.54 -6.49 19.57
N PRO A 152 -7.42 -7.26 20.67
CA PRO A 152 -7.63 -8.70 20.76
C PRO A 152 -9.04 -9.10 20.32
N LYS A 153 -9.25 -10.36 19.94
CA LYS A 153 -10.59 -10.84 19.60
C LYS A 153 -11.52 -10.71 20.84
N PRO A 154 -12.71 -10.11 20.70
CA PRO A 154 -13.70 -10.04 21.76
C PRO A 154 -14.06 -11.45 22.28
N ASP A 155 -14.27 -11.58 23.58
CA ASP A 155 -14.75 -12.83 24.17
C ASP A 155 -16.23 -13.06 23.85
N ILE A 156 -17.02 -11.99 23.84
CA ILE A 156 -18.45 -12.00 23.51
C ILE A 156 -18.76 -10.83 22.58
N ILE A 157 -19.63 -11.07 21.59
CA ILE A 157 -20.20 -10.03 20.73
C ILE A 157 -21.72 -10.14 20.85
N ASN A 158 -22.36 -9.04 21.29
CA ASN A 158 -23.82 -8.95 21.38
C ASN A 158 -24.29 -7.71 20.62
N GLY A 159 -24.70 -7.90 19.36
CA GLY A 159 -25.07 -6.80 18.47
C GLY A 159 -23.88 -5.85 18.25
N ASN A 160 -24.03 -4.62 18.72
CA ASN A 160 -23.04 -3.53 18.64
C ASN A 160 -22.18 -3.39 19.91
N VAL A 161 -22.21 -4.39 20.80
CA VAL A 161 -21.44 -4.42 22.06
C VAL A 161 -20.39 -5.54 22.01
N TYR A 162 -19.15 -5.18 22.31
CA TYR A 162 -17.97 -6.04 22.30
C TYR A 162 -17.37 -6.13 23.69
N TYR A 163 -17.22 -7.35 24.19
CA TYR A 163 -16.72 -7.61 25.54
C TYR A 163 -15.31 -8.19 25.49
N PHE A 164 -14.41 -7.63 26.29
CA PHE A 164 -13.03 -8.08 26.41
C PHE A 164 -12.70 -8.29 27.89
N SER A 165 -12.14 -9.44 28.24
CA SER A 165 -11.86 -9.82 29.62
C SER A 165 -10.56 -10.63 29.77
N GLY A 166 -10.04 -10.67 30.99
CA GLY A 166 -8.95 -11.57 31.40
C GLY A 166 -7.55 -11.13 30.97
N GLN A 167 -6.59 -12.07 31.02
CA GLN A 167 -5.16 -11.83 30.73
C GLN A 167 -4.88 -11.35 29.29
N LYS A 168 -5.87 -11.40 28.39
CA LYS A 168 -5.73 -10.94 27.00
C LYS A 168 -5.62 -9.43 26.87
N ILE A 169 -6.24 -8.67 27.80
CA ILE A 169 -6.24 -7.20 27.80
C ILE A 169 -5.29 -6.60 28.84
N SER A 170 -4.76 -7.39 29.77
CA SER A 170 -3.92 -6.86 30.86
C SER A 170 -2.64 -6.19 30.34
N ASN A 171 -2.15 -6.58 29.16
CA ASN A 171 -0.90 -6.07 28.58
C ASN A 171 -1.06 -5.56 27.14
N LYS A 172 -2.28 -5.45 26.60
CA LYS A 172 -2.53 -5.10 25.19
C LYS A 172 -3.53 -3.96 25.07
N SER A 173 -3.32 -3.09 24.09
CA SER A 173 -4.34 -2.15 23.60
C SER A 173 -5.45 -2.92 22.88
N ILE A 174 -6.64 -2.31 22.79
CA ILE A 174 -7.70 -2.80 21.93
C ILE A 174 -7.78 -1.88 20.71
N SER A 175 -7.67 -2.47 19.53
CA SER A 175 -7.76 -1.75 18.26
C SER A 175 -8.82 -2.38 17.37
N ALA A 176 -9.74 -1.56 16.86
CA ALA A 176 -10.81 -1.99 15.99
C ALA A 176 -10.95 -1.07 14.78
N ILE A 177 -11.33 -1.64 13.63
CA ILE A 177 -11.70 -0.90 12.43
C ILE A 177 -13.07 -1.38 11.96
N PHE A 178 -13.98 -0.44 11.78
CA PHE A 178 -15.31 -0.64 11.22
C PHE A 178 -15.35 -0.08 9.80
N GLY A 179 -15.80 -0.91 8.84
CA GLY A 179 -15.72 -0.63 7.41
C GLY A 179 -14.54 -1.33 6.74
N LYS A 180 -14.77 -1.90 5.55
CA LYS A 180 -13.80 -2.73 4.81
C LYS A 180 -13.05 -1.99 3.70
N THR A 181 -13.52 -0.81 3.35
CA THR A 181 -13.02 -0.04 2.21
C THR A 181 -13.14 1.45 2.50
N GLN A 182 -12.12 2.21 2.12
CA GLN A 182 -12.10 3.67 2.14
C GLN A 182 -11.77 4.24 0.75
N TYR A 183 -12.30 5.43 0.45
CA TYR A 183 -12.10 6.13 -0.81
C TYR A 183 -11.50 7.52 -0.56
N TYR A 184 -10.54 7.93 -1.38
CA TYR A 184 -9.97 9.28 -1.32
C TYR A 184 -10.03 9.94 -2.69
N GLN A 185 -10.47 11.20 -2.73
CA GLN A 185 -10.29 12.07 -3.88
C GLN A 185 -8.90 12.71 -3.77
N GLY A 186 -8.08 12.51 -4.79
CA GLY A 186 -6.72 13.01 -4.89
C GLY A 186 -6.55 14.05 -5.98
N THR A 187 -5.74 15.06 -5.70
CA THR A 187 -5.13 15.96 -6.70
C THR A 187 -3.63 16.01 -6.45
N LEU A 188 -2.85 15.67 -7.48
CA LEU A 188 -1.39 15.69 -7.47
C LEU A 188 -0.89 16.71 -8.50
N ASN A 189 -0.06 17.64 -8.05
CA ASN A 189 0.63 18.60 -8.93
C ASN A 189 2.09 18.17 -9.10
N TYR A 190 2.57 18.21 -10.33
CA TYR A 190 3.95 17.86 -10.68
C TYR A 190 4.58 19.02 -11.44
N HIS A 191 5.82 19.35 -11.10
CA HIS A 191 6.56 20.43 -11.75
C HIS A 191 7.82 19.88 -12.42
N LEU A 192 7.76 19.68 -13.73
CA LEU A 192 8.91 19.29 -14.54
C LEU A 192 9.64 20.52 -15.05
N VAL A 193 10.96 20.44 -15.11
CA VAL A 193 11.82 21.46 -15.73
C VAL A 193 12.90 20.77 -16.55
N ASN A 194 13.14 21.27 -17.76
CA ASN A 194 14.33 20.92 -18.51
C ASN A 194 15.41 21.97 -18.29
N SER A 195 16.40 21.64 -17.46
CA SER A 195 17.57 22.49 -17.21
C SER A 195 18.71 22.30 -18.22
N GLU A 196 18.57 21.35 -19.15
CA GLU A 196 19.56 21.06 -20.18
C GLU A 196 19.39 21.99 -21.40
N ASN A 197 20.46 22.10 -22.19
CA ASN A 197 20.46 22.86 -23.44
C ASN A 197 19.81 22.11 -24.62
N ASP A 198 19.53 20.82 -24.44
CA ASP A 198 18.92 19.95 -25.45
C ASP A 198 17.50 19.53 -25.03
N ARG A 199 16.71 19.06 -26.00
CA ARG A 199 15.38 18.50 -25.74
C ARG A 199 15.53 17.19 -24.96
N ILE A 200 14.88 17.06 -23.80
CA ILE A 200 14.91 15.86 -22.96
C ILE A 200 13.58 15.11 -22.97
N ARG A 201 13.66 13.79 -22.83
CA ARG A 201 12.50 12.95 -22.46
C ARG A 201 12.60 12.67 -20.97
N THR A 202 11.54 12.99 -20.23
CA THR A 202 11.44 12.80 -18.78
C THR A 202 10.06 12.24 -18.44
N GLU A 203 9.81 11.96 -17.17
CA GLU A 203 8.59 11.29 -16.73
C GLU A 203 8.18 11.65 -15.31
N ILE A 204 6.90 11.48 -15.02
CA ILE A 204 6.34 11.52 -13.67
C ILE A 204 5.87 10.12 -13.27
N SER A 205 6.01 9.78 -11.99
CA SER A 205 5.37 8.60 -11.43
C SER A 205 3.90 8.88 -11.10
N LEU A 206 3.05 7.90 -11.36
CA LEU A 206 1.63 7.93 -11.02
C LEU A 206 1.33 6.83 -9.99
N PRO A 207 0.47 7.09 -8.97
CA PRO A 207 0.12 6.12 -7.94
C PRO A 207 -0.35 4.76 -8.50
N PRO A 208 0.39 3.66 -8.31
CA PRO A 208 0.02 2.39 -8.93
C PRO A 208 -1.12 1.68 -8.18
N ASP A 209 -1.71 0.68 -8.82
CA ASP A 209 -2.50 -0.33 -8.12
C ASP A 209 -1.57 -1.20 -7.24
N THR A 210 -2.05 -1.60 -6.07
CA THR A 210 -1.35 -2.52 -5.15
C THR A 210 -2.30 -3.61 -4.66
N SER A 211 -1.82 -4.52 -3.81
CA SER A 211 -2.73 -5.49 -3.16
C SER A 211 -3.80 -4.82 -2.30
N TYR A 212 -3.54 -3.63 -1.74
CA TYR A 212 -4.49 -2.87 -0.91
C TYR A 212 -5.19 -1.75 -1.67
N GLN A 213 -4.56 -1.23 -2.73
CA GLN A 213 -4.95 0.00 -3.41
C GLN A 213 -5.47 -0.27 -4.83
N THR A 214 -6.54 0.40 -5.24
CA THR A 214 -6.98 0.49 -6.63
C THR A 214 -7.17 1.95 -7.01
N VAL A 215 -6.61 2.37 -8.14
CA VAL A 215 -6.56 3.78 -8.56
C VAL A 215 -7.39 4.00 -9.82
N TYR A 216 -8.22 5.04 -9.77
CA TYR A 216 -8.97 5.55 -10.91
C TYR A 216 -8.50 6.97 -11.24
N TYR A 217 -7.83 7.11 -12.39
CA TYR A 217 -7.39 8.38 -12.93
C TYR A 217 -8.54 9.08 -13.66
N GLN A 218 -9.09 10.13 -13.07
CA GLN A 218 -10.15 10.91 -13.69
C GLN A 218 -9.59 11.79 -14.81
N ASN A 219 -8.42 12.39 -14.59
CA ASN A 219 -7.78 13.27 -15.56
C ASN A 219 -6.26 13.35 -15.33
N ILE A 220 -5.49 13.48 -16.41
CA ILE A 220 -4.07 13.82 -16.40
C ILE A 220 -3.88 14.96 -17.41
N ASN A 221 -3.54 16.15 -16.93
CA ASN A 221 -3.43 17.33 -17.78
C ASN A 221 -2.10 18.07 -17.56
N PRO A 222 -1.27 18.30 -18.59
CA PRO A 222 -1.46 17.84 -19.97
C PRO A 222 -1.36 16.30 -20.10
N LYS A 223 -2.02 15.75 -21.13
CA LYS A 223 -2.00 14.32 -21.41
C LYS A 223 -0.55 13.85 -21.70
N PRO A 224 -0.09 12.73 -21.12
CA PRO A 224 1.23 12.20 -21.41
C PRO A 224 1.33 11.64 -22.84
N GLU A 225 2.55 11.57 -23.35
CA GLU A 225 2.85 10.94 -24.64
C GLU A 225 2.67 9.42 -24.56
N GLU A 226 3.04 8.85 -23.43
CA GLU A 226 3.01 7.41 -23.15
C GLU A 226 2.93 7.20 -21.64
N VAL A 227 2.23 6.15 -21.22
CA VAL A 227 2.29 5.63 -19.85
C VAL A 227 2.86 4.22 -19.92
N VAL A 228 3.95 3.96 -19.21
CA VAL A 228 4.58 2.63 -19.12
C VAL A 228 4.51 2.10 -17.70
N ARG A 229 4.63 0.79 -17.55
CA ARG A 229 4.77 0.13 -16.25
C ARG A 229 6.20 -0.37 -16.10
N ASP A 230 6.84 -0.06 -14.97
CA ASP A 230 8.17 -0.60 -14.66
C ASP A 230 8.12 -2.01 -14.04
N ASN A 231 9.29 -2.56 -13.70
CA ASN A 231 9.43 -3.89 -13.13
C ASN A 231 8.80 -4.01 -11.72
N ASP A 232 8.86 -2.94 -10.93
CA ASP A 232 8.31 -2.89 -9.57
C ASP A 232 6.79 -2.68 -9.59
N GLY A 233 6.26 -2.17 -10.71
CA GLY A 233 4.86 -1.98 -10.99
C GLY A 233 4.38 -0.54 -10.89
N ASN A 234 5.29 0.42 -10.85
CA ASN A 234 4.96 1.83 -10.95
C ASN A 234 4.49 2.18 -12.35
N PHE A 235 3.63 3.19 -12.44
CA PHE A 235 3.22 3.77 -13.71
C PHE A 235 4.02 5.05 -13.96
N LEU A 236 4.69 5.13 -15.11
CA LEU A 236 5.54 6.24 -15.50
C LEU A 236 4.93 6.93 -16.72
N ALA A 237 4.49 8.17 -16.54
CA ALA A 237 3.91 9.00 -17.58
C ALA A 237 4.97 9.90 -18.21
N LYS A 238 5.21 9.72 -19.51
CA LYS A 238 6.34 10.30 -20.24
C LYS A 238 5.97 11.59 -20.94
N TYR A 239 6.91 12.54 -20.91
CA TYR A 239 6.81 13.85 -21.52
C TYR A 239 8.14 14.23 -22.17
N THR A 240 8.08 14.89 -23.32
CA THR A 240 9.24 15.59 -23.87
C THR A 240 9.18 17.08 -23.55
N LEU A 241 10.32 17.63 -23.12
CA LEU A 241 10.49 19.04 -22.80
C LEU A 241 11.60 19.64 -23.66
N SER A 242 11.32 20.80 -24.23
CA SER A 242 12.28 21.65 -24.95
C SER A 242 13.28 22.29 -23.96
N PRO A 243 14.46 22.77 -24.42
CA PRO A 243 15.42 23.44 -23.54
C PRO A 243 14.78 24.58 -22.74
N GLY A 244 14.97 24.59 -21.41
CA GLY A 244 14.39 25.59 -20.51
C GLY A 244 12.86 25.49 -20.28
N GLU A 245 12.17 24.53 -20.92
CA GLU A 245 10.73 24.35 -20.75
C GLU A 245 10.40 23.94 -19.31
N LYS A 246 9.37 24.59 -18.74
CA LYS A 246 8.73 24.19 -17.50
C LYS A 246 7.35 23.62 -17.83
N LYS A 247 6.98 22.51 -17.20
CA LYS A 247 5.72 21.82 -17.44
C LYS A 247 5.07 21.43 -16.14
N ASP A 248 3.94 22.07 -15.86
CA ASP A 248 3.08 21.73 -14.72
C ASP A 248 2.05 20.71 -15.17
N ILE A 249 1.95 19.61 -14.42
CA ILE A 249 1.01 18.52 -14.69
C ILE A 249 0.12 18.34 -13.48
N VAL A 250 -1.19 18.31 -13.71
CA VAL A 250 -2.22 18.08 -12.69
C VAL A 250 -2.86 16.73 -12.95
N VAL A 251 -2.80 15.86 -11.94
CA VAL A 251 -3.46 14.55 -11.96
C VAL A 251 -4.61 14.56 -10.96
N SER A 252 -5.82 14.34 -11.44
CA SER A 252 -7.00 14.12 -10.60
C SER A 252 -7.33 12.63 -10.61
N LEU A 253 -7.43 12.04 -9.41
CA LEU A 253 -7.60 10.61 -9.26
C LEU A 253 -8.42 10.26 -8.02
N ILE A 254 -8.97 9.04 -8.00
CA ILE A 254 -9.63 8.46 -6.84
C ILE A 254 -8.90 7.19 -6.45
N VAL A 255 -8.58 7.08 -5.17
CA VAL A 255 -7.92 5.91 -4.59
C VAL A 255 -8.93 5.15 -3.75
N LYS A 256 -9.11 3.86 -4.05
CA LYS A 256 -9.85 2.92 -3.21
C LYS A 256 -8.84 2.09 -2.43
N ILE A 257 -8.91 2.11 -1.11
CA ILE A 257 -8.12 1.28 -0.22
C ILE A 257 -9.02 0.21 0.39
N ASP A 258 -8.68 -1.05 0.19
CA ASP A 258 -9.34 -2.21 0.77
C ASP A 258 -8.54 -2.71 1.99
N PHE A 259 -9.23 -3.04 3.09
CA PHE A 259 -8.57 -3.52 4.31
C PHE A 259 -7.87 -4.87 4.10
N THR A 260 -8.52 -5.74 3.34
CA THR A 260 -8.00 -7.07 3.02
C THR A 260 -7.24 -7.01 1.70
N PRO A 261 -5.97 -7.41 1.68
CA PRO A 261 -5.19 -7.36 0.46
C PRO A 261 -5.65 -8.41 -0.55
N LYS A 262 -5.60 -8.05 -1.83
CA LYS A 262 -5.89 -8.93 -2.96
C LYS A 262 -4.65 -9.74 -3.32
N PRO A 263 -4.77 -11.06 -3.49
CA PRO A 263 -3.71 -11.87 -4.09
C PRO A 263 -3.32 -11.37 -5.48
N THR A 264 -2.06 -11.58 -5.82
CA THR A 264 -1.50 -11.35 -7.16
C THR A 264 -1.08 -12.67 -7.78
N SER A 265 -1.30 -12.82 -9.08
CA SER A 265 -0.76 -13.95 -9.85
C SER A 265 0.69 -13.74 -10.26
N HIS A 266 1.24 -12.52 -10.12
CA HIS A 266 2.65 -12.25 -10.41
C HIS A 266 3.52 -12.64 -9.22
N GLN A 267 4.47 -13.53 -9.48
CA GLN A 267 5.54 -13.82 -8.52
C GLN A 267 6.58 -12.69 -8.52
N PRO A 268 7.15 -12.36 -7.34
CA PRO A 268 8.21 -11.37 -7.25
C PRO A 268 9.46 -11.81 -8.02
N SER A 269 10.17 -10.84 -8.60
CA SER A 269 11.49 -11.06 -9.21
C SER A 269 12.49 -11.56 -8.16
N ASP A 270 13.42 -12.42 -8.56
CA ASP A 270 14.52 -12.88 -7.70
C ASP A 270 15.38 -11.71 -7.21
N ASN A 271 15.43 -10.61 -7.96
CA ASN A 271 16.10 -9.36 -7.59
C ASN A 271 15.58 -8.77 -6.27
N LEU A 272 14.33 -9.06 -5.90
CA LEU A 272 13.74 -8.61 -4.63
C LEU A 272 14.25 -9.39 -3.41
N THR A 273 15.22 -10.28 -3.60
CA THR A 273 16.03 -10.89 -2.52
C THR A 273 17.52 -10.53 -2.63
N ALA A 274 17.92 -9.79 -3.67
CA ALA A 274 19.29 -9.37 -3.89
C ALA A 274 19.63 -8.09 -3.08
N LYS A 275 20.93 -7.93 -2.80
CA LYS A 275 21.52 -6.71 -2.21
C LYS A 275 21.74 -5.63 -3.26
N ASN A 276 21.72 -4.38 -2.84
CA ASN A 276 22.15 -3.22 -3.62
C ASN A 276 22.84 -2.20 -2.70
N SER A 277 23.03 -0.95 -3.15
CA SER A 277 23.69 0.12 -2.37
C SER A 277 22.99 0.40 -1.03
N ILE A 278 21.65 0.38 -0.99
CA ILE A 278 20.87 0.70 0.21
C ILE A 278 20.61 -0.54 1.06
N TRP A 279 20.14 -1.64 0.47
CA TRP A 279 19.91 -2.90 1.16
C TRP A 279 21.15 -3.80 1.11
N ASN A 280 22.32 -3.21 1.43
CA ASN A 280 23.59 -3.93 1.45
C ASN A 280 23.77 -4.70 2.76
N PHE A 281 23.48 -6.00 2.71
CA PHE A 281 23.59 -6.89 3.87
C PHE A 281 24.90 -7.69 3.97
N ASP A 282 25.93 -7.32 3.19
CA ASP A 282 27.30 -7.84 3.34
C ASP A 282 28.02 -7.27 4.57
N ASN A 283 27.58 -6.10 5.05
CA ASN A 283 28.16 -5.47 6.23
C ASN A 283 28.13 -6.43 7.43
N GLY A 284 29.23 -6.48 8.19
CA GLY A 284 29.40 -7.37 9.34
C GLY A 284 28.30 -7.25 10.40
N ILE A 285 27.63 -6.10 10.51
CA ILE A 285 26.50 -5.90 11.44
C ILE A 285 25.39 -6.93 11.20
N PHE A 286 25.11 -7.28 9.93
CA PHE A 286 24.09 -8.26 9.57
C PHE A 286 24.48 -9.71 9.91
N ASN A 287 25.71 -9.97 10.36
CA ASN A 287 26.19 -11.30 10.73
C ASN A 287 26.12 -11.58 12.23
N SER A 288 25.56 -10.65 13.01
CA SER A 288 25.27 -10.84 14.43
C SER A 288 24.34 -12.04 14.66
N GLN A 289 24.47 -12.68 15.82
CA GLN A 289 23.66 -13.85 16.15
C GLN A 289 22.16 -13.51 16.25
N GLU A 290 21.85 -12.31 16.72
CA GLU A 290 20.49 -11.78 16.82
C GLU A 290 19.81 -11.75 15.44
N LEU A 291 20.44 -11.13 14.44
CA LEU A 291 19.88 -11.00 13.10
C LEU A 291 19.82 -12.32 12.33
N LYS A 292 20.78 -13.23 12.56
CA LYS A 292 20.79 -14.56 11.93
C LYS A 292 19.55 -15.38 12.29
N ASN A 293 18.97 -15.16 13.48
CA ASN A 293 17.80 -15.89 13.96
C ASN A 293 16.47 -15.30 13.46
N LEU A 294 16.48 -14.11 12.85
CA LEU A 294 15.28 -13.48 12.30
C LEU A 294 14.96 -14.12 10.94
N LYS A 295 14.00 -15.06 10.92
CA LYS A 295 13.63 -15.84 9.72
C LYS A 295 12.22 -15.61 9.20
N THR A 296 11.41 -14.86 9.95
CA THR A 296 10.00 -14.60 9.60
C THR A 296 9.75 -13.10 9.52
N PRO A 297 8.80 -12.65 8.68
CA PRO A 297 8.42 -11.24 8.62
C PRO A 297 8.08 -10.67 10.01
N LYS A 298 7.38 -11.45 10.85
CA LYS A 298 7.01 -11.01 12.21
C LYS A 298 8.23 -10.80 13.11
N SER A 299 9.15 -11.77 13.15
CA SER A 299 10.38 -11.63 13.96
C SER A 299 11.23 -10.44 13.53
N ILE A 300 11.28 -10.16 12.22
CA ILE A 300 12.03 -9.02 11.67
C ILE A 300 11.34 -7.71 12.04
N TYR A 301 10.02 -7.64 11.85
CA TYR A 301 9.20 -6.49 12.24
C TYR A 301 9.37 -6.14 13.72
N ASP A 302 9.23 -7.12 14.61
CA ASP A 302 9.37 -6.92 16.05
C ASP A 302 10.76 -6.39 16.41
N PHE A 303 11.79 -6.98 15.84
CA PHE A 303 13.16 -6.51 16.02
C PHE A 303 13.32 -5.05 15.59
N VAL A 304 12.84 -4.68 14.39
CA VAL A 304 12.96 -3.31 13.87
C VAL A 304 12.20 -2.32 14.75
N THR A 305 10.94 -2.63 15.09
CA THR A 305 10.07 -1.79 15.92
C THR A 305 10.65 -1.58 17.32
N ASP A 306 11.23 -2.61 17.95
CA ASP A 306 11.77 -2.50 19.30
C ASP A 306 13.16 -1.84 19.33
N LYS A 307 14.01 -2.17 18.34
CA LYS A 307 15.41 -1.73 18.29
C LYS A 307 15.52 -0.25 17.94
N MET A 308 14.81 0.20 16.91
CA MET A 308 15.00 1.53 16.35
C MET A 308 14.23 2.60 17.15
N LYS A 309 14.74 3.83 17.18
CA LYS A 309 14.11 4.99 17.82
C LYS A 309 13.90 6.10 16.81
N TYR A 310 12.66 6.53 16.69
CA TYR A 310 12.28 7.59 15.78
C TYR A 310 12.79 8.95 16.25
N ASP A 311 13.47 9.69 15.38
CA ASP A 311 13.97 11.04 15.62
C ASP A 311 13.14 12.07 14.83
N TYR A 312 12.25 12.76 15.57
CA TYR A 312 11.35 13.78 15.03
C TYR A 312 12.08 15.02 14.50
N GLU A 313 13.32 15.26 14.94
CA GLU A 313 14.11 16.42 14.50
C GLU A 313 14.95 16.10 13.26
N LYS A 314 15.37 14.83 13.09
CA LYS A 314 16.15 14.39 11.92
C LYS A 314 15.42 14.66 10.60
N ILE A 315 14.11 14.44 10.54
CA ILE A 315 13.29 14.68 9.34
C ILE A 315 13.34 16.15 8.87
N ASN A 316 13.59 17.10 9.78
CA ASN A 316 13.70 18.52 9.45
C ASN A 316 15.13 18.92 9.06
N ARG A 317 16.14 18.20 9.53
CA ARG A 317 17.57 18.50 9.32
C ARG A 317 18.16 17.86 8.07
N GLU A 318 17.75 16.64 7.73
CA GLU A 318 18.40 15.80 6.70
C GLU A 318 17.44 15.41 5.57
N LYS A 319 16.54 16.34 5.19
CA LYS A 319 15.60 16.12 4.08
C LYS A 319 16.37 15.65 2.84
N SER A 320 16.02 14.46 2.35
CA SER A 320 16.49 13.85 1.10
C SER A 320 17.76 12.98 1.14
N VAL A 321 18.36 12.67 2.31
CA VAL A 321 19.47 11.70 2.35
C VAL A 321 18.95 10.31 2.74
N ARG A 322 19.04 9.36 1.80
CA ARG A 322 18.73 7.95 2.04
C ARG A 322 19.98 7.22 2.53
N PHE A 323 19.94 6.69 3.74
CA PHE A 323 21.08 5.96 4.32
C PHE A 323 21.02 4.46 3.99
N PRO A 324 22.17 3.81 3.77
CA PRO A 324 22.24 2.36 3.70
C PRO A 324 21.70 1.70 4.97
N ALA A 325 20.99 0.59 4.84
CA ALA A 325 20.36 -0.13 5.96
C ALA A 325 21.36 -0.52 7.06
N ALA A 326 22.62 -0.79 6.70
CA ALA A 326 23.69 -1.05 7.66
C ALA A 326 23.96 0.16 8.57
N GLU A 327 24.00 1.36 7.99
CA GLU A 327 24.24 2.61 8.71
C GLU A 327 23.04 2.98 9.56
N SER A 328 21.82 2.84 9.03
CA SER A 328 20.58 3.01 9.79
C SER A 328 20.52 2.09 11.02
N LEU A 329 21.02 0.86 10.89
CA LEU A 329 21.07 -0.09 12.00
C LEU A 329 22.18 0.23 13.02
N ILE A 330 23.33 0.78 12.58
CA ILE A 330 24.38 1.28 13.47
C ILE A 330 23.86 2.50 14.26
N ASN A 331 23.17 3.42 13.56
CA ASN A 331 22.64 4.67 14.09
C ASN A 331 21.18 4.56 14.54
N PHE A 332 20.77 3.38 15.03
CA PHE A 332 19.37 3.04 15.33
C PHE A 332 18.66 4.00 16.32
N GLN A 333 19.41 4.80 17.09
CA GLN A 333 18.89 5.78 18.03
C GLN A 333 18.37 7.08 17.35
N SER A 334 18.68 7.29 16.07
CA SER A 334 18.26 8.46 15.30
C SER A 334 17.81 8.02 13.91
N ALA A 335 16.59 7.49 13.84
CA ALA A 335 16.00 6.91 12.64
C ALA A 335 14.75 7.67 12.17
N ILE A 336 14.50 7.66 10.86
CA ILE A 336 13.25 8.12 10.23
C ILE A 336 12.56 6.97 9.48
N CYS A 337 11.37 7.21 8.90
CA CYS A 337 10.56 6.18 8.24
C CYS A 337 11.33 5.36 7.18
N THR A 338 12.16 6.02 6.37
CA THR A 338 13.02 5.34 5.37
C THR A 338 14.06 4.42 6.01
N ASP A 339 14.64 4.80 7.16
CA ASP A 339 15.58 3.96 7.91
C ASP A 339 14.90 2.67 8.38
N PHE A 340 13.70 2.78 8.96
CA PHE A 340 12.90 1.63 9.42
C PHE A 340 12.56 0.68 8.26
N ALA A 341 12.07 1.22 7.14
CA ALA A 341 11.76 0.45 5.94
C ALA A 341 12.99 -0.24 5.37
N ASN A 342 14.12 0.47 5.25
CA ASN A 342 15.36 -0.06 4.70
C ASN A 342 15.96 -1.19 5.56
N VAL A 343 15.95 -1.05 6.88
CA VAL A 343 16.42 -2.11 7.79
C VAL A 343 15.53 -3.36 7.67
N PHE A 344 14.20 -3.19 7.65
CA PHE A 344 13.29 -4.32 7.46
C PHE A 344 13.55 -5.04 6.14
N VAL A 345 13.59 -4.29 5.02
CA VAL A 345 13.81 -4.86 3.68
C VAL A 345 15.15 -5.58 3.61
N ALA A 346 16.24 -5.00 4.12
CA ALA A 346 17.55 -5.64 4.10
C ALA A 346 17.59 -6.98 4.85
N ILE A 347 16.97 -7.04 6.05
CA ILE A 347 16.92 -8.29 6.84
C ILE A 347 16.01 -9.33 6.17
N ALA A 348 14.87 -8.90 5.61
CA ALA A 348 13.93 -9.76 4.90
C ALA A 348 14.59 -10.38 3.65
N ARG A 349 15.24 -9.57 2.82
CA ARG A 349 15.97 -10.02 1.63
C ARG A 349 17.09 -11.01 1.98
N LYS A 350 17.91 -10.69 3.00
CA LYS A 350 18.94 -11.61 3.52
C LYS A 350 18.35 -12.95 3.97
N SER A 351 17.11 -12.95 4.44
CA SER A 351 16.39 -14.14 4.91
C SER A 351 15.64 -14.88 3.79
N GLY A 352 15.80 -14.46 2.53
CA GLY A 352 15.14 -15.07 1.37
C GLY A 352 13.66 -14.71 1.22
N ILE A 353 13.21 -13.66 1.91
CA ILE A 353 11.85 -13.13 1.83
C ILE A 353 11.87 -11.95 0.85
N PRO A 354 11.16 -12.02 -0.29
CA PRO A 354 11.04 -10.88 -1.19
C PRO A 354 10.39 -9.72 -0.46
N ALA A 355 11.07 -8.57 -0.45
CA ALA A 355 10.61 -7.38 0.25
C ALA A 355 11.02 -6.12 -0.52
N ARG A 356 10.19 -5.08 -0.42
CA ARG A 356 10.40 -3.79 -1.09
C ARG A 356 9.85 -2.66 -0.25
N GLU A 357 10.28 -1.45 -0.57
CA GLU A 357 9.84 -0.24 0.11
C GLU A 357 8.73 0.43 -0.70
N LEU A 358 7.80 1.05 0.02
CA LEU A 358 6.69 1.82 -0.51
C LEU A 358 6.81 3.24 0.01
N GLU A 359 6.76 4.21 -0.90
CA GLU A 359 6.76 5.62 -0.56
C GLU A 359 5.45 6.26 -1.01
N GLY A 360 4.85 7.08 -0.14
CA GLY A 360 3.55 7.64 -0.42
C GLY A 360 3.07 8.64 0.63
N PHE A 361 1.76 8.87 0.63
CA PHE A 361 1.12 9.81 1.54
C PHE A 361 0.44 9.07 2.68
N ALA A 362 0.81 9.43 3.89
CA ALA A 362 0.23 8.86 5.09
C ALA A 362 -0.68 9.87 5.80
N ILE A 363 -1.95 9.48 5.99
CA ILE A 363 -2.97 10.32 6.59
C ILE A 363 -2.93 10.26 8.11
N SER A 364 -2.76 11.42 8.74
CA SER A 364 -2.62 11.55 10.19
C SER A 364 -3.44 12.72 10.71
N GLU A 365 -4.26 12.42 11.72
CA GLU A 365 -5.02 13.39 12.50
C GLU A 365 -4.25 13.90 13.73
N ASN A 366 -3.13 13.26 14.07
CA ASN A 366 -2.27 13.64 15.18
C ASN A 366 -0.82 13.81 14.70
N PRO A 367 -0.39 15.06 14.40
CA PRO A 367 0.96 15.33 13.94
C PRO A 367 2.05 15.02 14.99
N ASP A 368 1.71 14.85 16.27
CA ASP A 368 2.68 14.53 17.32
C ASP A 368 3.00 13.03 17.40
N LEU A 369 2.03 12.17 17.06
CA LEU A 369 2.19 10.69 17.06
C LEU A 369 2.48 10.12 15.67
N LYS A 370 2.09 10.87 14.64
CA LYS A 370 2.23 10.53 13.23
C LYS A 370 2.71 11.80 12.51
N PRO A 371 4.03 12.06 12.52
CA PRO A 371 4.62 13.33 12.13
C PRO A 371 4.20 13.79 10.74
N ARG A 372 3.68 15.02 10.67
CA ARG A 372 3.33 15.74 9.44
C ARG A 372 3.96 17.12 9.49
N SER A 373 4.44 17.61 8.34
CA SER A 373 4.68 19.04 8.20
C SER A 373 3.36 19.75 7.85
N LEU A 374 3.08 20.85 8.56
CA LEU A 374 1.93 21.71 8.29
C LEU A 374 2.11 22.61 7.04
N THR A 375 3.33 22.68 6.48
CA THR A 375 3.69 23.66 5.44
C THR A 375 4.24 23.04 4.14
N GLN A 376 4.52 21.73 4.12
CA GLN A 376 5.13 21.02 2.98
C GLN A 376 4.61 19.59 2.89
N ASP A 377 4.66 19.00 1.69
CA ASP A 377 4.35 17.59 1.50
C ASP A 377 5.42 16.73 2.20
N VAL A 378 5.04 16.07 3.30
CA VAL A 378 5.89 15.05 3.95
C VAL A 378 5.36 13.69 3.54
N LEU A 379 6.19 12.97 2.80
CA LEU A 379 5.93 11.58 2.42
C LEU A 379 6.32 10.64 3.55
N HIS A 380 5.74 9.46 3.52
CA HIS A 380 6.01 8.38 4.43
C HIS A 380 6.52 7.17 3.66
N ALA A 381 7.43 6.43 4.27
CA ALA A 381 8.04 5.24 3.72
C ALA A 381 7.77 4.04 4.64
N TRP A 382 7.30 2.93 4.07
CA TRP A 382 7.05 1.70 4.81
C TRP A 382 7.35 0.47 3.96
N PRO A 383 7.71 -0.68 4.57
CA PRO A 383 8.01 -1.88 3.82
C PRO A 383 6.77 -2.72 3.49
N GLU A 384 6.89 -3.52 2.44
CA GLU A 384 6.03 -4.68 2.23
C GLU A 384 6.84 -5.94 1.92
N TYR A 385 6.29 -7.10 2.27
CA TYR A 385 6.88 -8.40 1.99
C TYR A 385 5.90 -9.29 1.21
N PHE A 386 6.44 -10.20 0.42
CA PHE A 386 5.63 -11.16 -0.32
C PHE A 386 5.35 -12.40 0.53
N ASP A 387 4.09 -12.60 0.90
CA ASP A 387 3.61 -13.84 1.52
C ASP A 387 3.38 -14.88 0.42
N LYS A 388 4.36 -15.77 0.23
CA LYS A 388 4.30 -16.85 -0.77
C LYS A 388 3.10 -17.78 -0.60
N ALA A 389 2.66 -18.03 0.63
CA ALA A 389 1.54 -18.95 0.89
C ALA A 389 0.20 -18.34 0.47
N LYS A 390 0.06 -17.02 0.62
CA LYS A 390 -1.14 -16.28 0.19
C LYS A 390 -1.05 -15.76 -1.25
N SER A 391 0.15 -15.77 -1.85
CA SER A 391 0.45 -15.07 -3.10
C SER A 391 0.04 -13.59 -3.04
N THR A 392 0.44 -12.91 -1.96
CA THR A 392 -0.02 -11.55 -1.64
C THR A 392 1.12 -10.70 -1.12
N TRP A 393 1.18 -9.45 -1.56
CA TRP A 393 2.03 -8.43 -0.92
C TRP A 393 1.36 -7.94 0.35
N ILE A 394 2.06 -8.07 1.47
CA ILE A 394 1.59 -7.66 2.80
C ILE A 394 2.38 -6.43 3.22
N GLN A 395 1.66 -5.32 3.37
CA GLN A 395 2.21 -4.07 3.85
C GLN A 395 2.20 -4.06 5.37
N ILE A 396 3.29 -3.55 5.95
CA ILE A 396 3.44 -3.40 7.40
C ILE A 396 4.12 -2.06 7.67
N ASP A 397 3.94 -1.52 8.87
CA ASP A 397 4.61 -0.26 9.24
C ASP A 397 5.28 -0.34 10.62
N PRO A 398 6.60 -0.65 10.66
CA PRO A 398 7.34 -0.69 11.91
C PRO A 398 7.59 0.71 12.49
N THR A 399 7.53 1.76 11.66
CA THR A 399 7.69 3.16 12.09
C THR A 399 6.48 3.59 12.91
N TRP A 400 5.27 3.42 12.37
CA TRP A 400 4.05 3.82 13.08
C TRP A 400 3.79 2.95 14.29
N ALA A 401 4.14 1.67 14.29
CA ALA A 401 4.08 0.88 15.52
C ALA A 401 5.02 1.40 16.62
N ASN A 402 6.21 1.87 16.26
CA ASN A 402 7.14 2.49 17.20
C ASN A 402 6.60 3.81 17.75
N THR A 403 6.06 4.70 16.90
CA THR A 403 5.59 6.03 17.33
C THR A 403 4.23 6.01 18.03
N THR A 404 3.36 5.04 17.73
CA THR A 404 2.01 4.91 18.32
C THR A 404 1.94 3.97 19.52
N ARG A 405 3.09 3.49 20.02
CA ARG A 405 3.24 2.76 21.29
C ARG A 405 2.33 1.52 21.43
N GLY A 406 2.38 0.63 20.43
CA GLY A 406 1.79 -0.70 20.54
C GLY A 406 0.48 -0.90 19.77
N ILE A 407 0.10 0.03 18.89
CA ILE A 407 -0.86 -0.31 17.83
C ILE A 407 -0.17 -1.31 16.89
N ASP A 408 -0.86 -2.40 16.59
CA ASP A 408 -0.37 -3.46 15.70
C ASP A 408 -0.45 -3.00 14.24
N TYR A 409 0.71 -2.63 13.68
CA TYR A 409 0.88 -2.33 12.25
C TYR A 409 1.44 -3.52 11.44
N PHE A 410 1.45 -4.73 12.01
CA PHE A 410 1.87 -5.95 11.35
C PHE A 410 0.67 -6.77 10.84
N ASN A 411 -0.34 -6.97 11.69
CA ASN A 411 -1.55 -7.73 11.33
C ASN A 411 -2.65 -6.84 10.73
N LYS A 412 -2.52 -5.52 10.87
CA LYS A 412 -3.43 -4.49 10.39
C LYS A 412 -2.55 -3.33 9.93
N LEU A 413 -2.66 -2.85 8.69
CA LEU A 413 -2.02 -1.58 8.32
C LEU A 413 -2.96 -0.44 8.77
N ASP A 414 -3.82 0.04 7.87
CA ASP A 414 -5.03 0.84 8.10
C ASP A 414 -5.56 1.32 6.74
N PHE A 415 -6.34 2.39 6.71
CA PHE A 415 -6.81 3.07 5.49
C PHE A 415 -6.06 4.36 5.17
N ASN A 416 -5.02 4.69 5.93
CA ASN A 416 -4.35 5.98 5.85
C ASN A 416 -3.10 5.95 4.96
N HIS A 417 -2.72 4.80 4.43
CA HIS A 417 -1.54 4.62 3.59
C HIS A 417 -1.93 4.62 2.10
N ILE A 418 -1.60 5.71 1.40
CA ILE A 418 -1.76 5.84 -0.05
C ILE A 418 -0.39 5.67 -0.70
N VAL A 419 -0.21 4.62 -1.49
CA VAL A 419 1.06 4.33 -2.18
C VAL A 419 1.18 5.23 -3.40
N PHE A 420 2.29 5.97 -3.52
CA PHE A 420 2.63 6.72 -4.73
C PHE A 420 3.64 5.99 -5.59
N VAL A 421 4.63 5.35 -4.98
CA VAL A 421 5.66 4.57 -5.67
C VAL A 421 6.07 3.35 -4.87
N ILE A 422 6.65 2.39 -5.58
CA ILE A 422 7.18 1.14 -5.10
C ILE A 422 8.66 1.12 -5.47
N HIS A 423 9.54 1.02 -4.49
CA HIS A 423 10.99 0.89 -4.66
C HIS A 423 11.41 -0.53 -4.35
N GLY A 424 11.60 -1.35 -5.39
CA GLY A 424 11.99 -2.75 -5.27
C GLY A 424 13.36 -3.03 -5.87
N GLU A 425 13.57 -2.75 -7.16
CA GLU A 425 14.87 -2.95 -7.81
C GLU A 425 15.81 -1.76 -7.54
N ASN A 426 15.28 -0.54 -7.73
CA ASN A 426 16.01 0.69 -7.46
C ASN A 426 15.45 1.36 -6.19
N PRO A 427 16.27 1.59 -5.16
CA PRO A 427 15.82 2.25 -3.96
C PRO A 427 15.56 3.75 -4.17
N ASP A 428 16.11 4.39 -5.19
CA ASP A 428 16.00 5.85 -5.35
C ASP A 428 15.06 6.25 -6.51
N TYR A 429 14.42 5.28 -7.16
CA TYR A 429 13.62 5.51 -8.35
C TYR A 429 12.40 4.57 -8.42
N PRO A 430 11.22 5.06 -8.84
CA PRO A 430 10.93 6.41 -9.32
C PRO A 430 10.74 7.46 -8.22
N ILE A 431 10.91 8.73 -8.58
CA ILE A 431 10.61 9.86 -7.68
C ILE A 431 9.10 9.85 -7.39
N PRO A 432 8.65 9.90 -6.13
CA PRO A 432 7.22 9.94 -5.80
C PRO A 432 6.56 11.28 -6.15
N ALA A 433 5.22 11.28 -6.25
CA ALA A 433 4.45 12.51 -6.24
C ALA A 433 4.81 13.35 -4.99
N GLY A 434 4.93 14.67 -5.14
CA GLY A 434 5.50 15.56 -4.11
C GLY A 434 7.02 15.73 -4.18
N GLY A 435 7.75 14.85 -4.90
CA GLY A 435 9.19 15.02 -5.15
C GLY A 435 9.51 15.94 -6.35
N TYR A 436 8.55 16.19 -7.23
CA TYR A 436 8.71 16.98 -8.46
C TYR A 436 8.51 18.48 -8.19
N LYS A 437 9.51 19.12 -7.55
CA LYS A 437 9.49 20.54 -7.17
C LYS A 437 10.39 21.38 -8.08
N ASN A 438 9.99 22.63 -8.35
CA ASN A 438 10.76 23.59 -9.15
C ASN A 438 11.47 24.67 -8.31
N GLY A 439 11.82 24.36 -7.06
CA GLY A 439 12.50 25.27 -6.11
C GLY A 439 11.55 26.10 -5.23
N GLN A 440 10.23 25.92 -5.35
CA GLN A 440 9.25 26.53 -4.46
C GLN A 440 8.75 25.53 -3.41
N ASN A 441 8.53 26.02 -2.18
CA ASN A 441 7.81 25.27 -1.16
C ASN A 441 6.31 25.36 -1.45
N SER A 442 5.78 24.43 -2.24
CA SER A 442 4.35 24.29 -2.54
C SER A 442 3.75 23.05 -1.88
N LYS A 443 2.44 23.08 -1.65
CA LYS A 443 1.63 21.90 -1.29
C LYS A 443 1.04 21.33 -2.58
N ASP A 444 1.62 20.24 -3.05
CA ASP A 444 1.27 19.63 -4.34
C ASP A 444 0.43 18.37 -4.18
N ILE A 445 0.25 17.89 -2.95
CA ILE A 445 -0.51 16.69 -2.64
C ILE A 445 -1.75 17.06 -1.84
N ILE A 446 -2.92 16.73 -2.39
CA ILE A 446 -4.22 16.92 -1.75
C ILE A 446 -4.97 15.61 -1.83
N PHE A 447 -5.32 15.07 -0.66
CA PHE A 447 -6.19 13.90 -0.55
C PHE A 447 -7.27 14.16 0.50
N GLU A 448 -8.51 13.93 0.12
CA GLU A 448 -9.68 14.11 0.98
C GLU A 448 -10.50 12.81 1.01
N PRO A 449 -10.90 12.33 2.20
CA PRO A 449 -11.75 11.15 2.29
C PRO A 449 -13.13 11.46 1.70
N ILE A 450 -13.61 10.58 0.82
CA ILE A 450 -14.93 10.67 0.21
C ILE A 450 -15.77 9.43 0.56
N THR A 451 -17.07 9.53 0.29
CA THR A 451 -17.98 8.38 0.36
C THR A 451 -17.74 7.43 -0.81
N SER A 452 -18.36 6.25 -0.76
CA SER A 452 -18.19 5.23 -1.79
C SER A 452 -18.60 5.72 -3.18
N ILE A 453 -17.79 5.42 -4.19
CA ILE A 453 -18.09 5.67 -5.60
C ILE A 453 -17.91 4.42 -6.47
N ASN A 454 -18.57 4.40 -7.62
CA ASN A 454 -18.41 3.34 -8.61
C ASN A 454 -17.25 3.67 -9.56
N PHE A 455 -16.31 2.75 -9.69
CA PHE A 455 -15.23 2.86 -10.66
C PHE A 455 -15.76 2.49 -12.05
N PRO A 456 -15.38 3.21 -13.11
CA PRO A 456 -15.80 2.83 -14.46
C PRO A 456 -15.17 1.49 -14.85
N PRO A 457 -15.85 0.68 -15.70
CA PRO A 457 -15.21 -0.49 -16.27
C PRO A 457 -14.07 -0.06 -17.22
N PRO A 458 -13.04 -0.90 -17.40
CA PRO A 458 -11.98 -0.62 -18.35
C PRO A 458 -12.53 -0.59 -19.78
N ALA A 459 -12.08 0.37 -20.58
CA ALA A 459 -12.51 0.58 -21.95
C ALA A 459 -11.32 0.55 -22.91
N PHE A 460 -11.48 -0.12 -24.06
CA PHE A 460 -10.40 -0.39 -24.99
C PHE A 460 -10.77 -0.09 -26.43
N THR A 461 -9.73 0.17 -27.22
CA THR A 461 -9.77 0.14 -28.69
C THR A 461 -8.62 -0.71 -29.20
N ALA A 462 -8.79 -1.34 -30.36
CA ALA A 462 -7.74 -2.13 -31.00
C ALA A 462 -7.35 -1.48 -32.34
N THR A 463 -6.05 -1.36 -32.61
CA THR A 463 -5.53 -0.82 -33.85
C THR A 463 -4.41 -1.68 -34.41
N PHE A 464 -4.40 -1.89 -35.73
CA PHE A 464 -3.31 -2.55 -36.42
C PHE A 464 -2.04 -1.71 -36.35
N GLU A 465 -0.96 -2.29 -35.81
CA GLU A 465 0.31 -1.60 -35.70
C GLU A 465 1.19 -1.87 -36.91
N LYS A 466 1.51 -3.14 -37.17
CA LYS A 466 2.29 -3.59 -38.33
C LYS A 466 2.26 -5.12 -38.43
N GLN A 467 2.75 -5.64 -39.55
CA GLN A 467 3.11 -7.05 -39.68
C GLN A 467 4.64 -7.20 -39.52
N GLU A 468 5.07 -8.18 -38.74
CA GLU A 468 6.45 -8.64 -38.61
C GLU A 468 6.52 -10.11 -39.02
N GLU A 469 7.06 -10.39 -40.21
CA GLU A 469 7.13 -11.77 -40.74
C GLU A 469 5.76 -12.47 -40.66
N GLU A 470 5.68 -13.62 -39.98
CA GLU A 470 4.47 -14.42 -39.74
C GLU A 470 3.53 -13.84 -38.67
N ASP A 471 3.83 -12.69 -38.10
CA ASP A 471 3.07 -12.12 -36.99
C ASP A 471 2.38 -10.80 -37.37
N VAL A 472 1.12 -10.68 -36.95
CA VAL A 472 0.35 -9.42 -36.96
C VAL A 472 0.38 -8.84 -35.55
N LEU A 473 0.86 -7.61 -35.44
CA LEU A 473 0.91 -6.87 -34.18
C LEU A 473 -0.32 -5.98 -34.08
N ILE A 474 -1.12 -6.20 -33.04
CA ILE A 474 -2.29 -5.38 -32.72
C ILE A 474 -2.04 -4.62 -31.43
N LYS A 475 -2.26 -3.32 -31.48
CA LYS A 475 -2.15 -2.42 -30.34
C LYS A 475 -3.50 -2.29 -29.66
N ILE A 476 -3.56 -2.69 -28.41
CA ILE A 476 -4.72 -2.51 -27.53
C ILE A 476 -4.50 -1.23 -26.72
N ASN A 477 -5.33 -0.22 -26.95
CA ASN A 477 -5.26 1.07 -26.27
C ASN A 477 -6.32 1.11 -25.17
N ASN A 478 -5.90 1.31 -23.93
CA ASN A 478 -6.80 1.58 -22.81
C ASN A 478 -7.21 3.05 -22.86
N THR A 479 -8.48 3.31 -23.15
CA THR A 479 -9.04 4.66 -23.21
C THR A 479 -9.66 5.12 -21.88
N SER A 480 -9.59 4.27 -20.86
CA SER A 480 -10.13 4.53 -19.53
C SER A 480 -9.05 4.90 -18.52
N GLY A 481 -9.49 5.47 -17.41
CA GLY A 481 -8.65 5.83 -16.27
C GLY A 481 -8.36 4.70 -15.29
N VAL A 482 -8.69 3.45 -15.62
CA VAL A 482 -8.50 2.28 -14.75
C VAL A 482 -7.61 1.25 -15.44
N SER A 483 -6.75 0.57 -14.67
CA SER A 483 -5.87 -0.47 -15.21
C SER A 483 -6.67 -1.71 -15.59
N TYR A 484 -6.11 -2.53 -16.48
CA TYR A 484 -6.61 -3.87 -16.74
C TYR A 484 -5.50 -4.89 -16.71
N TYR A 485 -5.75 -5.97 -15.98
CA TYR A 485 -4.90 -7.13 -15.91
C TYR A 485 -5.76 -8.36 -16.16
N GLY A 486 -5.45 -9.09 -17.25
CA GLY A 486 -6.27 -10.22 -17.65
C GLY A 486 -5.87 -10.81 -18.98
N GLU A 487 -6.70 -11.73 -19.45
CA GLU A 487 -6.54 -12.42 -20.72
C GLU A 487 -7.10 -11.59 -21.88
N VAL A 488 -6.35 -11.56 -22.98
CA VAL A 488 -6.80 -11.08 -24.29
C VAL A 488 -6.78 -12.25 -25.25
N VAL A 489 -7.93 -12.48 -25.89
CA VAL A 489 -8.12 -13.59 -26.82
C VAL A 489 -8.39 -13.04 -28.21
N SER A 490 -7.66 -13.47 -29.22
CA SER A 490 -8.00 -13.22 -30.62
C SER A 490 -8.72 -14.42 -31.23
N ASP A 491 -9.74 -14.16 -32.03
CA ASP A 491 -10.43 -15.23 -32.76
C ASP A 491 -9.56 -15.81 -33.86
N GLU A 492 -9.74 -17.12 -34.06
CA GLU A 492 -9.22 -17.83 -35.20
C GLU A 492 -10.01 -17.48 -36.46
N ASN A 493 -9.31 -17.29 -37.58
CA ASN A 493 -9.97 -17.20 -38.89
C ASN A 493 -9.16 -17.93 -39.98
N ASN A 494 -9.49 -17.70 -41.25
CA ASN A 494 -8.80 -18.34 -42.38
C ASN A 494 -7.32 -17.95 -42.53
N LEU A 495 -6.92 -16.81 -41.97
CA LEU A 495 -5.59 -16.20 -42.09
C LEU A 495 -4.82 -16.17 -40.77
N LEU A 496 -5.52 -16.09 -39.63
CA LEU A 496 -4.96 -15.90 -38.29
C LEU A 496 -5.21 -17.13 -37.41
N GLU A 497 -4.23 -17.45 -36.56
CA GLU A 497 -4.37 -18.39 -35.46
C GLU A 497 -5.06 -17.74 -34.26
N LYS A 498 -5.70 -18.57 -33.43
CA LYS A 498 -6.15 -18.15 -32.11
C LYS A 498 -4.93 -17.77 -31.27
N SER A 499 -4.92 -16.58 -30.70
CA SER A 499 -3.89 -16.13 -29.74
C SER A 499 -4.53 -15.89 -28.39
N ILE A 500 -3.83 -16.28 -27.34
CA ILE A 500 -4.17 -15.99 -25.95
C ILE A 500 -2.97 -15.30 -25.34
N SER A 501 -3.16 -14.05 -24.91
CA SER A 501 -2.10 -13.23 -24.32
C SER A 501 -2.56 -12.69 -22.97
N TRP A 502 -1.73 -12.86 -21.94
CA TRP A 502 -1.92 -12.17 -20.67
C TRP A 502 -1.34 -10.76 -20.77
N VAL A 503 -2.16 -9.75 -20.47
CA VAL A 503 -1.80 -8.35 -20.62
C VAL A 503 -1.93 -7.60 -19.29
N ASN A 504 -1.14 -6.54 -19.14
CA ASN A 504 -1.27 -5.57 -18.07
C ASN A 504 -1.22 -4.19 -18.73
N ILE A 505 -2.38 -3.58 -18.90
CA ILE A 505 -2.55 -2.33 -19.63
C ILE A 505 -2.89 -1.22 -18.62
N PRO A 506 -1.90 -0.40 -18.20
CA PRO A 506 -2.15 0.77 -17.36
C PRO A 506 -3.22 1.73 -17.93
N PRO A 507 -3.72 2.65 -17.09
CA PRO A 507 -4.63 3.71 -17.52
C PRO A 507 -4.02 4.55 -18.64
N PHE A 508 -4.83 4.89 -19.65
CA PHE A 508 -4.41 5.70 -20.79
C PHE A 508 -3.14 5.21 -21.53
N SER A 509 -2.80 3.93 -21.38
CA SER A 509 -1.64 3.30 -22.01
C SER A 509 -2.05 2.39 -23.17
N GLN A 510 -1.05 1.77 -23.79
CA GLN A 510 -1.24 0.82 -24.88
C GLN A 510 -0.35 -0.41 -24.68
N GLN A 511 -0.82 -1.58 -25.09
CA GLN A 511 -0.03 -2.80 -25.13
C GLN A 511 -0.21 -3.50 -26.47
N THR A 512 0.89 -3.96 -27.05
CA THR A 512 0.87 -4.71 -28.31
C THR A 512 0.77 -6.20 -28.02
N ILE A 513 -0.19 -6.86 -28.67
CA ILE A 513 -0.33 -8.31 -28.71
C ILE A 513 0.11 -8.83 -30.08
N ARG A 514 0.54 -10.10 -30.10
CA ARG A 514 1.02 -10.77 -31.29
C ARG A 514 0.08 -11.89 -31.69
N ILE A 515 -0.29 -11.93 -32.96
CA ILE A 515 -1.19 -12.93 -33.54
C ILE A 515 -0.51 -13.56 -34.74
N ARG A 516 -0.33 -14.87 -34.69
CA ARG A 516 0.37 -15.61 -35.74
C ARG A 516 -0.53 -15.82 -36.96
N LEU A 517 0.06 -15.70 -38.14
CA LEU A 517 -0.56 -15.99 -39.43
C LEU A 517 -0.48 -17.50 -39.71
N LYS A 518 -1.62 -18.10 -40.06
CA LYS A 518 -1.68 -19.46 -40.62
C LYS A 518 -1.15 -19.51 -42.04
N LYS A 519 -1.46 -18.46 -42.80
CA LYS A 519 -1.18 -18.36 -44.23
C LYS A 519 -0.88 -16.91 -44.57
N GLN A 520 0.20 -16.72 -45.32
CA GLN A 520 0.52 -15.44 -45.94
C GLN A 520 0.18 -15.48 -47.43
N PRO A 521 -0.33 -14.38 -47.99
CA PRO A 521 -0.52 -14.27 -49.42
C PRO A 521 0.83 -14.35 -50.16
N PHE A 522 0.86 -15.01 -51.32
CA PHE A 522 2.10 -15.18 -52.07
C PHE A 522 2.52 -13.91 -52.83
N ILE A 523 1.58 -13.05 -53.25
CA ILE A 523 1.87 -11.91 -54.14
C ILE A 523 1.23 -10.59 -53.65
N ALA A 524 -0.10 -10.55 -53.53
CA ALA A 524 -0.82 -9.31 -53.22
C ALA A 524 -1.02 -9.12 -51.71
N LYS A 525 -1.11 -7.86 -51.26
CA LYS A 525 -1.60 -7.54 -49.92
C LYS A 525 -3.07 -7.95 -49.80
N ILE A 526 -3.45 -8.49 -48.65
CA ILE A 526 -4.84 -8.85 -48.33
C ILE A 526 -5.27 -8.04 -47.11
N GLU A 527 -6.42 -7.37 -47.22
CA GLU A 527 -7.11 -6.77 -46.08
C GLU A 527 -7.96 -7.84 -45.40
N SER A 528 -7.91 -7.88 -44.06
CA SER A 528 -8.69 -8.79 -43.23
C SER A 528 -9.15 -8.07 -41.97
N GLN A 529 -10.04 -8.70 -41.22
CA GLN A 529 -10.45 -8.24 -39.91
C GLN A 529 -9.91 -9.19 -38.84
N VAL A 530 -9.51 -8.63 -37.70
CA VAL A 530 -9.24 -9.38 -36.48
C VAL A 530 -10.28 -9.02 -35.42
N ILE A 531 -10.79 -10.05 -34.75
CA ILE A 531 -11.71 -9.91 -33.62
C ILE A 531 -10.94 -10.24 -32.35
N ILE A 532 -10.99 -9.35 -31.37
CA ILE A 532 -10.24 -9.45 -30.12
C ILE A 532 -11.20 -9.28 -28.96
N TYR A 533 -11.13 -10.17 -27.99
CA TYR A 533 -11.89 -10.08 -26.76
C TYR A 533 -10.99 -9.61 -25.62
N VAL A 534 -11.34 -8.47 -25.03
CA VAL A 534 -10.69 -7.92 -23.84
C VAL A 534 -11.74 -7.74 -22.76
N ASN A 535 -11.61 -8.43 -21.63
CA ASN A 535 -12.63 -8.42 -20.57
C ASN A 535 -14.04 -8.81 -21.07
N GLY A 536 -14.14 -9.73 -22.03
CA GLY A 536 -15.40 -10.11 -22.68
C GLY A 536 -15.95 -9.09 -23.68
N ASN A 537 -15.35 -7.89 -23.79
CA ASN A 537 -15.72 -6.90 -24.80
C ASN A 537 -15.10 -7.26 -26.14
N ARG A 538 -15.92 -7.29 -27.18
CA ARG A 538 -15.51 -7.58 -28.56
C ARG A 538 -14.99 -6.31 -29.23
N LEU A 539 -13.73 -6.33 -29.64
CA LEU A 539 -13.05 -5.30 -30.41
C LEU A 539 -12.78 -5.82 -31.82
N GLU A 540 -12.82 -4.91 -32.79
CA GLU A 540 -12.48 -5.20 -34.17
C GLU A 540 -11.35 -4.28 -34.63
N SER A 541 -10.41 -4.83 -35.39
CA SER A 541 -9.42 -4.03 -36.12
C SER A 541 -9.30 -4.55 -37.55
N GLU A 542 -9.25 -3.62 -38.50
CA GLU A 542 -8.83 -3.91 -39.86
C GLU A 542 -7.31 -4.12 -39.89
N ILE A 543 -6.84 -5.11 -40.63
CA ILE A 543 -5.42 -5.48 -40.75
C ILE A 543 -5.04 -5.66 -42.22
N SER A 544 -3.81 -5.27 -42.56
CA SER A 544 -3.25 -5.44 -43.90
C SER A 544 -2.09 -6.44 -43.87
N ILE A 545 -2.27 -7.59 -44.53
CA ILE A 545 -1.30 -8.69 -44.55
C ILE A 545 -0.52 -8.64 -45.86
N GLY A 546 0.79 -8.40 -45.76
CA GLY A 546 1.79 -8.42 -46.82
C GLY A 546 2.19 -9.82 -47.28
N SER A 547 2.88 -9.87 -48.42
CA SER A 547 3.23 -11.14 -49.06
C SER A 547 4.45 -11.83 -48.46
N SER A 548 4.48 -13.16 -48.56
CA SER A 548 5.58 -14.02 -48.10
C SER A 548 6.81 -14.00 -49.03
N SER A 549 6.65 -13.56 -50.28
CA SER A 549 7.73 -13.53 -51.27
C SER A 549 8.64 -12.32 -51.05
N SER A 550 9.96 -12.53 -50.97
CA SER A 550 10.89 -11.40 -51.09
C SER A 550 10.74 -10.76 -52.46
N LYS A 551 10.80 -9.42 -52.55
CA LYS A 551 10.76 -8.69 -53.84
C LYS A 551 11.80 -9.28 -54.82
N THR A 552 12.93 -9.74 -54.30
CA THR A 552 14.02 -10.41 -55.04
C THR A 552 13.61 -11.73 -55.69
N LEU A 553 12.76 -12.54 -55.05
CA LEU A 553 12.23 -13.79 -55.62
C LEU A 553 11.23 -13.52 -56.76
N ILE A 554 10.39 -12.50 -56.63
CA ILE A 554 9.49 -12.07 -57.70
C ILE A 554 10.28 -11.54 -58.90
N TYR A 555 11.26 -10.65 -58.67
CA TYR A 555 12.07 -10.08 -59.75
C TYR A 555 12.99 -11.11 -60.41
N SER A 556 13.54 -12.06 -59.66
CA SER A 556 14.34 -13.15 -60.23
C SER A 556 13.48 -14.14 -61.03
N GLY A 557 12.25 -14.44 -60.57
CA GLY A 557 11.27 -15.21 -61.33
C GLY A 557 10.84 -14.54 -62.64
N LEU A 558 10.56 -13.23 -62.60
CA LEU A 558 10.26 -12.42 -63.80
C LEU A 558 11.45 -12.37 -64.77
N GLY A 559 12.66 -12.17 -64.26
CA GLY A 559 13.89 -12.20 -65.06
C GLY A 559 14.13 -13.56 -65.72
N GLY A 560 13.92 -14.65 -64.98
CA GLY A 560 14.01 -16.02 -65.50
C GLY A 560 12.97 -16.31 -66.58
N PHE A 561 11.72 -15.86 -66.39
CA PHE A 561 10.66 -16.00 -67.39
C PHE A 561 10.97 -15.20 -68.67
N LEU A 562 11.44 -13.97 -68.54
CA LEU A 562 11.87 -13.14 -69.69
C LEU A 562 13.05 -13.78 -70.45
N ALA A 563 14.01 -14.37 -69.74
CA ALA A 563 15.12 -15.11 -70.34
C ALA A 563 14.62 -16.35 -71.10
N LEU A 564 13.70 -17.12 -70.54
CA LEU A 564 13.09 -18.29 -71.21
C LEU A 564 12.25 -17.87 -72.43
N ALA A 565 11.48 -16.79 -72.32
CA ALA A 565 10.67 -16.26 -73.41
C ALA A 565 11.56 -15.77 -74.57
N THR A 566 12.66 -15.09 -74.29
CA THR A 566 13.61 -14.64 -75.32
C THR A 566 14.34 -15.81 -75.99
N VAL A 567 14.77 -16.83 -75.22
CA VAL A 567 15.34 -18.06 -75.79
C VAL A 567 14.32 -18.80 -76.67
N SER A 568 13.07 -18.90 -76.22
CA SER A 568 11.99 -19.54 -76.97
C SER A 568 11.64 -18.77 -78.25
N ALA A 569 11.55 -17.44 -78.19
CA ALA A 569 11.34 -16.59 -79.34
C ALA A 569 12.51 -16.71 -80.35
N ARG A 570 13.75 -16.73 -79.86
CA ARG A 570 14.95 -16.96 -80.68
C ARG A 570 14.93 -18.34 -81.33
N TYR A 571 14.55 -19.37 -80.60
CA TYR A 571 14.41 -20.73 -81.13
C TYR A 571 13.33 -20.81 -82.24
N ILE A 572 12.16 -20.20 -82.02
CA ILE A 572 11.09 -20.10 -83.02
C ILE A 572 11.56 -19.30 -84.25
N TYR A 573 12.28 -18.20 -84.04
CA TYR A 573 12.86 -17.39 -85.12
C TYR A 573 13.86 -18.20 -85.97
N ILE A 574 14.78 -18.93 -85.33
CA ILE A 574 15.75 -19.81 -86.01
C ILE A 574 15.03 -20.95 -86.75
N ARG A 575 13.99 -21.54 -86.16
CA ARG A 575 13.19 -22.60 -86.80
C ARG A 575 12.44 -22.09 -88.05
N ARG A 576 11.88 -20.87 -88.00
CA ARG A 576 11.24 -20.23 -89.15
C ARG A 576 12.24 -19.88 -90.26
N GLN A 577 13.47 -19.48 -89.92
CA GLN A 577 14.54 -19.27 -90.89
C GLN A 577 14.95 -20.56 -91.62
N LYS A 578 15.04 -21.70 -90.91
CA LYS A 578 15.32 -23.01 -91.51
C LYS A 578 14.21 -23.52 -92.45
N GLN A 579 12.94 -23.21 -92.18
CA GLN A 579 11.84 -23.55 -93.10
C GLN A 579 11.89 -22.74 -94.40
N LYS A 580 12.27 -21.45 -94.36
CA LYS A 580 12.46 -20.64 -95.58
C LYS A 580 13.59 -21.14 -96.48
N THR A 581 14.61 -21.80 -95.92
CA THR A 581 15.72 -22.38 -96.69
C THR A 581 15.41 -23.74 -97.32
N SER A 582 14.32 -24.42 -96.90
CA SER A 582 13.88 -25.69 -97.50
C SER A 582 12.96 -25.55 -98.72
N LEU A 583 12.45 -24.35 -98.99
CA LEU A 583 11.63 -24.04 -100.19
C LEU A 583 12.47 -23.58 -101.39
N TYR A 584 13.79 -23.49 -101.25
CA TYR A 584 14.74 -23.11 -102.30
C TYR A 584 15.87 -24.15 -102.43
N ARG A 585 15.48 -25.43 -102.47
CA ARG A 585 16.38 -26.51 -102.87
C ARG A 585 15.68 -27.47 -103.81
#